data_AF-A0A358ABI5-F1
#
_entry.id   AF-A0A358ABI5-F1
#
_cell.length_a   1.000
_cell.length_b   1.000
_cell.length_c   1.000
_cell.angle_alpha   90.00
_cell.angle_beta   90.00
_cell.angle_gamma   90.00
#
_symmetry.space_group_name_H-M   'P 1'
#
loop_
_entity.id
_entity.type
_entity.pdbx_description
1 polymer ?
#
loop_
_entity_poly.entity_id
_entity_poly.type
_entity_poly.pdbx_seq_one_letter_code
_entity_poly.pdbx_strand_id
1 'polypeptide(L)'
;MNNPQNFLCPECRQKQLTIELSHDIEPDEYNDEAKLQTIICKNCNFQGIALYQESHRGNLDETNFTHTGYSVSEELYKQAKTDIQNKQIKNIENYISNSLGKFKMELVDN
;
A
#
# COMPACT_ATOMS: atom_id res chain seq x y z
N MET A 1 12.64 10.70 10.78
CA MET A 1 12.41 9.49 11.58
C MET A 1 11.18 8.81 11.01
N ASN A 2 11.32 7.84 10.10
CA ASN A 2 10.17 7.09 9.61
C ASN A 2 9.95 5.92 10.56
N ASN A 3 9.07 6.10 11.54
CA ASN A 3 8.64 5.04 12.43
C ASN A 3 8.03 3.93 11.55
N PRO A 4 8.47 2.65 11.64
CA PRO A 4 7.80 1.59 10.91
C PRO A 4 6.38 1.47 11.47
N GLN A 5 5.42 2.05 10.75
CA GLN A 5 4.01 1.92 11.08
C GLN A 5 3.65 0.44 10.94
N ASN A 6 3.32 -0.19 12.05
CA ASN A 6 2.87 -1.57 12.08
C ASN A 6 1.36 -1.58 11.85
N PHE A 7 0.95 -2.19 10.75
CA PHE A 7 -0.45 -2.32 10.39
C PHE A 7 -1.02 -3.64 10.89
N LEU A 8 -2.34 -3.70 11.04
CA LEU A 8 -3.04 -4.95 11.32
C LEU A 8 -3.03 -5.85 10.07
N CYS A 9 -2.54 -7.08 10.22
CA CYS A 9 -2.64 -8.06 9.13
C CYS A 9 -4.10 -8.54 8.96
N PRO A 10 -4.65 -8.55 7.73
CA PRO A 10 -6.02 -9.03 7.50
C PRO A 10 -6.19 -10.53 7.80
N GLU A 11 -5.15 -11.33 7.58
CA GLU A 11 -5.18 -12.78 7.76
C GLU A 11 -5.05 -13.20 9.23
N CYS A 12 -3.93 -12.84 9.88
CA CYS A 12 -3.65 -13.32 11.24
C CYS A 12 -4.03 -12.33 12.35
N ARG A 13 -4.52 -11.14 11.98
CA ARG A 13 -4.96 -10.07 12.91
C ARG A 13 -3.89 -9.65 13.92
N GLN A 14 -2.61 -9.84 13.57
CA GLN A 14 -1.47 -9.38 14.35
C GLN A 14 -0.96 -8.04 13.80
N LYS A 15 -0.42 -7.19 14.67
CA LYS A 15 0.21 -5.90 14.32
C LYS A 15 1.61 -6.08 13.74
N GLN A 16 1.71 -6.91 12.71
CA GLN A 16 2.98 -7.37 12.12
C GLN A 16 2.99 -7.19 10.60
N LEU A 17 2.02 -6.46 10.04
CA LEU A 17 2.00 -6.10 8.62
C LEU A 17 2.86 -4.85 8.41
N THR A 18 3.89 -4.99 7.59
CA THR A 18 4.90 -3.95 7.33
C THR A 18 5.01 -3.64 5.85
N ILE A 19 5.31 -2.38 5.52
CA ILE A 19 5.66 -1.97 4.16
C ILE A 19 7.11 -2.40 3.88
N GLU A 20 7.34 -3.12 2.78
CA GLU A 20 8.66 -3.63 2.39
C GLU A 20 9.34 -2.70 1.38
N LEU A 21 8.62 -2.28 0.34
CA LEU A 21 9.07 -1.31 -0.65
C LEU A 21 7.98 -0.26 -0.88
N SER A 22 8.39 0.92 -1.33
CA SER A 22 7.51 2.02 -1.69
C SER A 22 8.05 2.71 -2.94
N HIS A 23 7.14 3.08 -3.85
CA HIS A 23 7.43 3.86 -5.04
C HIS A 23 6.41 4.97 -5.18
N ASP A 24 6.88 6.20 -5.35
CA ASP A 24 6.02 7.31 -5.73
C ASP A 24 5.49 7.07 -7.14
N ILE A 25 4.19 7.23 -7.31
CA ILE A 25 3.51 7.11 -8.60
C ILE A 25 2.96 8.48 -8.98
N GLU A 26 2.60 8.65 -10.25
CA GLU A 26 2.00 9.90 -10.69
C GLU A 26 0.71 10.16 -9.91
N PRO A 27 0.55 11.36 -9.33
CA PRO A 27 -0.71 11.77 -8.73
C PRO A 27 -1.82 11.80 -9.78
N ASP A 28 -3.05 11.54 -9.35
CA ASP A 28 -4.23 11.65 -10.20
C ASP A 28 -4.91 13.03 -10.03
N GLU A 29 -6.03 13.25 -10.72
CA GLU A 29 -6.77 14.50 -10.62
C GLU A 29 -7.30 14.82 -9.21
N TYR A 30 -7.19 13.92 -8.22
CA TYR A 30 -7.80 14.05 -6.89
C TYR A 30 -6.80 13.96 -5.73
N ASN A 31 -5.62 13.37 -5.95
CA ASN A 31 -4.61 13.11 -4.92
C ASN A 31 -3.32 13.83 -5.29
N ASP A 32 -2.76 14.59 -4.34
CA ASP A 32 -1.52 15.34 -4.55
C ASP A 32 -0.28 14.44 -4.38
N GLU A 33 -0.40 13.38 -3.58
CA GLU A 33 0.61 12.32 -3.49
C GLU A 33 -0.04 10.95 -3.59
N ALA A 34 0.61 10.05 -4.32
CA ALA A 34 0.24 8.65 -4.37
C ALA A 34 1.50 7.76 -4.38
N LYS A 35 1.44 6.64 -3.65
CA LYS A 35 2.55 5.68 -3.58
C LYS A 35 2.04 4.26 -3.71
N LEU A 36 2.68 3.46 -4.57
CA LEU A 36 2.51 2.01 -4.58
C LEU A 36 3.52 1.36 -3.64
N GLN A 37 3.05 0.46 -2.80
CA GLN A 37 3.82 -0.20 -1.78
C GLN A 37 3.65 -1.71 -1.86
N THR A 38 4.68 -2.47 -1.53
CA THR A 38 4.55 -3.90 -1.21
C THR A 38 4.46 -4.06 0.30
N ILE A 39 3.59 -4.96 0.75
CA ILE A 39 3.37 -5.23 2.18
C ILE A 39 3.56 -6.71 2.48
N ILE A 40 4.13 -6.99 3.64
CA ILE A 40 4.35 -8.36 4.13
C ILE A 40 4.04 -8.45 5.62
N CYS A 41 3.36 -9.52 6.03
CA CYS A 41 3.19 -9.84 7.43
C CYS A 41 4.35 -10.69 7.96
N LYS A 42 5.07 -10.17 8.95
CA LYS A 42 6.18 -10.89 9.60
C LYS A 42 5.75 -12.11 10.43
N ASN A 43 4.45 -12.25 10.71
CA ASN A 43 3.90 -13.37 11.49
C ASN A 43 3.40 -14.52 10.62
N CYS A 44 2.49 -14.25 9.67
CA CYS A 44 1.86 -15.30 8.85
C CYS A 44 2.33 -15.33 7.39
N ASN A 45 3.35 -14.53 7.03
CA ASN A 45 3.87 -14.40 5.67
C ASN A 45 2.85 -13.97 4.60
N PHE A 46 1.71 -13.42 5.02
CA PHE A 46 0.78 -12.77 4.10
C PHE A 46 1.51 -11.69 3.29
N GLN A 47 1.24 -11.64 1.99
CA GLN A 47 1.82 -10.69 1.06
C GLN A 47 0.70 -9.95 0.32
N GLY A 48 0.94 -8.67 0.06
CA GLY A 48 -0.02 -7.80 -0.58
C GLY A 48 0.67 -6.62 -1.25
N ILE A 49 -0.13 -5.79 -1.88
CA ILE A 49 0.26 -4.43 -2.23
C ILE A 49 -0.58 -3.43 -1.46
N ALA A 50 -0.10 -2.21 -1.34
CA ALA A 50 -0.84 -1.12 -0.74
C ALA A 50 -0.73 0.12 -1.62
N LEU A 51 -1.82 0.87 -1.68
CA LEU A 51 -1.89 2.17 -2.32
C LEU A 51 -2.07 3.20 -1.22
N TYR A 52 -1.05 4.06 -1.08
CA TYR A 52 -1.14 5.27 -0.29
C TYR A 52 -1.61 6.41 -1.20
N GLN A 53 -2.58 7.18 -0.74
CA GLN A 53 -3.05 8.38 -1.44
C GLN A 53 -3.28 9.48 -0.43
N GLU A 54 -2.82 10.68 -0.74
CA GLU A 54 -2.96 11.88 0.08
C GLU A 54 -3.56 13.00 -0.77
N SER A 55 -4.57 13.65 -0.21
CA SER A 55 -5.25 14.79 -0.83
C SER A 55 -5.28 15.96 0.14
N HIS A 56 -4.87 17.13 -0.34
CA HIS A 56 -4.91 18.41 0.37
C HIS A 56 -6.11 19.27 -0.07
N ARG A 57 -7.07 18.69 -0.80
CA ARG A 57 -8.23 19.43 -1.36
C ARG A 57 -9.34 19.73 -0.34
N GLY A 58 -9.03 19.73 0.95
CA GLY A 58 -9.93 20.09 2.05
C GLY A 58 -9.87 21.58 2.45
N ASN A 59 -10.60 21.95 3.51
CA ASN A 59 -10.38 23.23 4.20
C ASN A 59 -8.90 23.35 4.64
N LEU A 60 -8.42 24.57 4.87
CA LEU A 60 -7.02 24.98 5.09
C LEU A 60 -6.13 24.16 6.06
N ASP A 61 -6.60 23.09 6.69
CA ASP A 61 -5.83 22.19 7.58
C ASP A 61 -6.23 20.70 7.49
N GLU A 62 -7.06 20.29 6.51
CA GLU A 62 -7.52 18.90 6.38
C GLU A 62 -6.71 18.12 5.33
N THR A 63 -5.58 17.56 5.74
CA THR A 63 -4.90 16.49 4.99
C THR A 63 -5.70 15.20 5.13
N ASN A 64 -6.24 14.68 4.03
CA ASN A 64 -6.91 13.39 4.01
C ASN A 64 -5.98 12.36 3.36
N PHE A 65 -5.60 11.32 4.11
CA PHE A 65 -4.79 10.22 3.60
C PHE A 65 -5.53 8.91 3.70
N THR A 66 -5.34 8.05 2.70
CA THR A 66 -5.88 6.70 2.67
C THR A 66 -4.76 5.69 2.43
N HIS A 67 -4.80 4.59 3.16
CA HIS A 67 -4.00 3.40 2.90
C HIS A 67 -4.93 2.24 2.56
N THR A 68 -4.98 1.87 1.29
CA THR A 68 -5.78 0.75 0.81
C THR A 68 -4.88 -0.42 0.49
N GLY A 69 -5.09 -1.55 1.17
CA GLY A 69 -4.39 -2.79 0.93
C GLY A 69 -5.13 -3.66 -0.09
N TYR A 70 -4.38 -4.40 -0.89
CA TYR A 70 -4.89 -5.39 -1.83
C TYR A 70 -4.16 -6.71 -1.63
N SER A 71 -4.93 -7.77 -1.40
CA SER A 71 -4.43 -9.14 -1.39
C SER A 71 -4.12 -9.53 -2.83
N VAL A 72 -2.95 -10.11 -3.09
CA VAL A 72 -2.52 -10.49 -4.44
C VAL A 72 -1.94 -11.90 -4.45
N SER A 73 -1.86 -12.52 -5.62
CA SER A 73 -1.11 -13.77 -5.78
C SER A 73 0.39 -13.54 -5.56
N GLU A 74 1.11 -14.60 -5.23
CA GLU A 74 2.57 -14.55 -5.09
C GLU A 74 3.27 -14.06 -6.37
N GLU A 75 2.75 -14.45 -7.53
CA GLU A 75 3.25 -13.99 -8.83
C GLU A 75 3.10 -12.48 -9.00
N LEU A 76 1.90 -11.95 -8.73
CA LEU A 76 1.64 -10.52 -8.84
C LEU A 76 2.43 -9.71 -7.80
N TYR A 77 2.64 -10.26 -6.59
CA TYR A 77 3.52 -9.66 -5.58
C TYR A 77 4.97 -9.56 -6.06
N LYS A 78 5.53 -10.65 -6.63
CA LYS A 78 6.90 -10.66 -7.18
C LYS A 78 7.04 -9.68 -8.35
N GLN A 79 6.02 -9.60 -9.20
CA GLN A 79 5.96 -8.63 -10.30
C GLN A 79 5.99 -7.20 -9.76
N ALA A 80 5.09 -6.85 -8.83
CA ALA A 80 5.05 -5.54 -8.20
C ALA A 80 6.39 -5.17 -7.54
N LYS A 81 7.00 -6.11 -6.81
CA LYS A 81 8.32 -5.92 -6.19
C LYS A 81 9.39 -5.58 -7.23
N THR A 82 9.42 -6.31 -8.34
CA THR A 82 10.38 -6.11 -9.44
C THR A 82 10.16 -4.75 -10.10
N ASP A 83 8.91 -4.38 -10.36
CA ASP A 83 8.56 -3.13 -11.02
C ASP A 83 8.87 -1.91 -10.14
N ILE A 84 8.61 -1.99 -8.83
CA ILE A 84 9.02 -0.96 -7.85
C ILE A 84 10.53 -0.81 -7.83
N GLN A 85 11.28 -1.91 -7.74
CA GLN A 85 12.75 -1.88 -7.70
C GLN A 85 13.36 -1.27 -8.96
N ASN A 86 12.78 -1.57 -10.13
CA ASN A 86 13.24 -1.06 -11.41
C ASN A 86 12.68 0.33 -11.73
N LYS A 87 11.77 0.88 -10.91
CA LYS A 87 11.04 2.13 -11.17
C LYS A 87 10.26 2.09 -12.50
N GLN A 88 9.64 0.95 -12.80
CA GLN A 88 8.94 0.68 -14.06
C GLN A 88 7.43 0.49 -13.87
N ILE A 89 6.84 1.22 -12.93
CA ILE A 89 5.40 1.15 -12.70
C ILE A 89 4.70 1.89 -13.84
N LYS A 90 4.08 1.12 -14.75
CA LYS A 90 3.41 1.68 -15.93
C LYS A 90 1.92 1.91 -15.72
N ASN A 91 1.26 1.06 -14.93
CA ASN A 91 -0.17 1.13 -14.71
C ASN A 91 -0.57 0.44 -13.40
N ILE A 92 -1.05 1.21 -12.44
CA ILE A 92 -1.46 0.70 -11.12
C ILE A 92 -2.74 -0.13 -11.21
N GLU A 93 -3.64 0.23 -12.14
CA GLU A 93 -4.91 -0.48 -12.37
C GLU A 93 -4.71 -1.95 -12.68
N ASN A 94 -3.57 -2.32 -13.29
CA ASN A 94 -3.24 -3.72 -13.52
C ASN A 94 -3.12 -4.50 -12.20
N TYR A 95 -2.49 -3.94 -11.18
CA TYR A 95 -2.37 -4.64 -9.90
C TYR A 95 -3.69 -4.63 -9.12
N ILE A 96 -4.47 -3.55 -9.21
CA ILE A 96 -5.78 -3.44 -8.55
C ILE A 96 -6.75 -4.45 -9.17
N SER A 97 -6.85 -4.48 -10.51
CA SER A 97 -7.78 -5.33 -11.24
C SER A 97 -7.47 -6.83 -11.09
N ASN A 98 -6.20 -7.18 -10.90
CA ASN A 98 -5.76 -8.56 -10.67
C ASN A 98 -5.61 -8.91 -9.18
N SER A 99 -6.07 -8.04 -8.28
CA SER A 99 -6.08 -8.34 -6.85
C SER A 99 -7.16 -9.38 -6.51
N LEU A 100 -6.90 -10.17 -5.47
CA LEU A 100 -7.80 -11.18 -4.93
C LEU A 100 -8.84 -10.56 -3.98
N GLY A 101 -8.59 -9.35 -3.48
CA GLY A 101 -9.48 -8.64 -2.58
C GLY A 101 -8.85 -7.34 -2.08
N LYS A 102 -9.71 -6.44 -1.60
CA LYS A 102 -9.31 -5.15 -1.02
C LYS A 102 -9.59 -5.12 0.48
N PHE A 103 -8.75 -4.43 1.24
CA PHE A 103 -8.93 -4.20 2.66
C PHE A 103 -8.41 -2.82 3.05
N LYS A 104 -8.99 -2.24 4.10
CA LYS A 104 -8.46 -1.01 4.68
C LYS A 104 -7.24 -1.36 5.52
N MET A 105 -6.13 -0.67 5.32
CA MET A 105 -4.99 -0.78 6.23
C MET A 105 -5.26 0.07 7.46
N GLU A 106 -5.37 -0.60 8.60
CA GLU A 106 -5.58 0.06 9.88
C GLU A 106 -4.22 0.28 10.54
N LEU A 107 -3.87 1.56 10.70
CA LEU A 107 -2.82 1.95 11.62
C LEU A 107 -3.27 1.57 13.02
N VAL A 108 -2.39 0.87 13.73
CA VAL A 108 -2.64 0.57 15.12
C VAL A 108 -1.61 1.31 15.94
N ASP A 109 -2.03 2.41 16.54
CA ASP A 109 -1.23 3.10 17.55
C ASP A 109 -0.93 2.13 18.70
N ASN A 110 0.31 2.17 19.19
CA ASN A 110 0.73 1.41 20.37
C ASN A 110 0.38 2.17 21.64
#